data_AF-A0A915LS61-F1
#
_entry.id   AF-A0A915LS61-F1
#
_cell.length_a   1.000
_cell.length_b   1.000
_cell.length_c   1.000
_cell.angle_alpha   90.00
_cell.angle_beta   90.00
_cell.angle_gamma   90.00
#
_symmetry.space_group_name_H-M   'P 1'
#
loop_
_entity.id
_entity.type
_entity.pdbx_description
1 polymer ?
#
loop_
_entity_poly.entity_id
_entity_poly.type
_entity_poly.pdbx_seq_one_letter_code
_entity_poly.pdbx_strand_id
1 'polypeptide(L)'
;VYNKIYYFSEINLQRGIELYFAQQYCNTLLITAFLSSYSFWMGYLMPTDRLIYYIRKHVYILGYHIDAKEALPPDWIPIEEPWLFDHLIRQY
;
A
#
# COMPACT_ATOMS: atom_id res chain seq x y z
N VAL A 1 5.35 -22.55 9.95
CA VAL A 1 4.14 -21.72 9.66
C VAL A 1 4.29 -21.23 8.23
N TYR A 2 3.40 -21.61 7.32
CA TYR A 2 3.50 -21.20 5.92
C TYR A 2 2.92 -19.79 5.75
N ASN A 3 3.73 -18.86 5.24
CA ASN A 3 3.25 -17.52 4.89
C ASN A 3 2.43 -17.61 3.59
N LYS A 4 1.15 -17.25 3.65
CA LYS A 4 0.29 -17.14 2.47
C LYS A 4 0.24 -15.70 2.02
N ILE A 5 0.51 -15.47 0.74
CA ILE A 5 0.46 -14.14 0.10
C ILE A 5 -0.81 -14.08 -0.75
N TYR A 6 -1.58 -13.01 -0.60
CA TYR A 6 -2.83 -12.79 -1.33
C TYR A 6 -2.73 -11.51 -2.15
N TYR A 7 -3.08 -11.59 -3.43
CA TYR A 7 -3.10 -10.45 -4.35
C TYR A 7 -4.56 -10.05 -4.61
N PHE A 8 -5.05 -9.01 -3.93
CA PHE A 8 -6.45 -8.59 -4.02
C PHE A 8 -6.89 -8.17 -5.43
N SER A 9 -5.98 -7.79 -6.32
CA SER A 9 -6.31 -7.50 -7.73
C SER A 9 -6.77 -8.71 -8.53
N GLU A 10 -6.46 -9.94 -8.08
CA GLU A 10 -6.65 -11.17 -8.87
C GLU A 10 -7.82 -12.03 -8.38
N ILE A 11 -8.40 -11.74 -7.21
CA ILE A 11 -9.37 -12.64 -6.55
C ILE A 11 -10.81 -12.44 -7.07
N ASN A 12 -11.05 -11.45 -7.95
CA ASN A 12 -12.37 -11.13 -8.53
C ASN A 12 -13.53 -11.13 -7.51
N LEU A 13 -13.26 -10.61 -6.31
CA LEU A 13 -14.23 -10.50 -5.23
C LEU A 13 -14.89 -9.12 -5.29
N GLN A 14 -16.08 -9.00 -4.71
CA GLN A 14 -16.65 -7.67 -4.47
C GLN A 14 -15.75 -6.91 -3.47
N ARG A 15 -15.62 -5.59 -3.64
CA ARG A 15 -14.74 -4.75 -2.82
C ARG A 15 -15.00 -4.88 -1.32
N GLY A 16 -16.27 -5.00 -0.92
CA GLY A 16 -16.63 -5.25 0.48
C GLY A 16 -16.10 -6.59 1.02
N ILE A 17 -16.06 -7.63 0.19
CA ILE A 17 -15.54 -8.94 0.57
C ILE A 17 -14.01 -8.90 0.66
N GLU A 18 -13.34 -8.19 -0.26
CA GLU A 18 -11.88 -7.98 -0.19
C GLU A 18 -11.48 -7.23 1.09
N LEU A 19 -12.20 -6.17 1.45
CA LEU A 19 -12.02 -5.43 2.70
C LEU A 19 -12.23 -6.33 3.93
N TYR A 20 -13.34 -7.06 3.97
CA TYR A 20 -13.63 -7.99 5.05
C TYR A 20 -12.54 -9.07 5.16
N PHE A 21 -12.09 -9.61 4.04
CA PHE A 21 -11.05 -10.63 4.02
C PHE A 21 -9.73 -10.08 4.59
N ALA A 22 -9.31 -8.89 4.16
CA ALA A 22 -8.11 -8.25 4.70
C ALA A 22 -8.19 -8.06 6.21
N GLN A 23 -9.34 -7.59 6.71
CA GLN A 23 -9.57 -7.35 8.13
C GLN A 23 -9.50 -8.64 8.97
N GLN A 24 -10.06 -9.74 8.47
CA GLN A 24 -10.20 -10.98 9.25
C GLN A 24 -9.01 -11.94 9.12
N TYR A 25 -8.36 -11.97 7.95
CA TYR A 25 -7.41 -13.03 7.62
C TYR A 25 -5.98 -12.55 7.36
N CYS A 26 -5.76 -11.26 7.06
CA CYS A 26 -4.41 -10.76 6.84
C CYS A 26 -3.76 -10.31 8.15
N ASN A 27 -2.54 -10.80 8.41
CA ASN A 27 -1.71 -10.30 9.52
C ASN A 27 -0.94 -9.03 9.15
N THR A 28 -0.73 -8.82 7.85
CA THR A 28 0.06 -7.74 7.28
C THR A 28 -0.57 -7.31 5.96
N LEU A 29 -0.51 -6.00 5.65
CA LEU A 29 -0.91 -5.44 4.37
C LEU A 29 0.27 -4.72 3.70
N LEU A 30 0.36 -4.83 2.37
CA LEU A 30 1.27 -4.05 1.55
C LEU A 30 0.48 -3.20 0.56
N ILE A 31 0.68 -1.89 0.59
CA ILE A 31 0.08 -0.91 -0.31
C ILE A 31 1.10 -0.53 -1.37
N THR A 32 0.80 -0.84 -2.63
CA THR A 32 1.68 -0.52 -3.77
C THR A 32 1.28 0.76 -4.53
N ALA A 33 0.06 1.25 -4.25
CA ALA A 33 -0.54 2.42 -4.89
C ALA A 33 -1.08 3.37 -3.80
N PHE A 34 -0.20 4.14 -3.16
CA PHE A 34 -0.55 4.98 -2.00
C PHE A 34 -1.64 6.05 -2.28
N LEU A 35 -1.83 6.46 -3.54
CA LEU A 35 -2.93 7.37 -3.94
C LEU A 35 -4.29 6.68 -4.09
N SER A 36 -4.35 5.35 -3.97
CA SER A 36 -5.60 4.61 -4.10
C SER A 36 -6.41 4.73 -2.81
N SER A 37 -7.56 5.40 -2.89
CA SER A 37 -8.53 5.47 -1.80
C SER A 37 -8.97 4.08 -1.32
N TYR A 38 -9.05 3.11 -2.24
CA TYR A 38 -9.35 1.73 -1.90
C TYR A 38 -8.27 1.09 -1.01
N SER A 39 -6.99 1.27 -1.37
CA SER A 39 -5.88 0.74 -0.57
C SER A 39 -5.76 1.42 0.79
N PHE A 40 -6.07 2.72 0.85
CA PHE A 40 -6.14 3.47 2.09
C PHE A 40 -7.21 2.88 3.02
N TRP A 41 -8.43 2.67 2.52
CA TRP A 41 -9.52 2.09 3.32
C TRP A 41 -9.24 0.66 3.77
N MET A 42 -8.55 -0.14 2.96
CA MET A 42 -8.09 -1.46 3.39
C MET A 42 -7.16 -1.39 4.60
N GLY A 43 -6.14 -0.52 4.55
CA GLY A 43 -5.22 -0.34 5.67
C GLY A 43 -5.92 0.25 6.89
N TYR A 44 -6.73 1.28 6.69
CA TYR A 44 -7.42 1.98 7.78
C TYR A 44 -8.38 1.08 8.58
N LEU A 45 -9.02 0.11 7.92
CA LEU A 45 -9.97 -0.81 8.55
C LEU A 45 -9.30 -2.07 9.13
N MET A 46 -7.99 -2.25 8.96
CA MET A 46 -7.29 -3.35 9.60
C MET A 46 -7.28 -3.19 11.13
N PRO A 47 -7.23 -4.30 11.89
CA PRO A 47 -7.01 -4.23 13.33
C PRO A 47 -5.70 -3.49 13.67
N THR A 48 -5.71 -2.71 14.75
CA THR A 48 -4.62 -1.78 15.11
C THR A 48 -3.31 -2.48 15.50
N ASP A 49 -3.33 -3.79 15.74
CA ASP A 49 -2.15 -4.62 16.03
C ASP A 49 -1.47 -5.16 14.75
N ARG A 50 -1.97 -4.83 13.56
CA ARG A 50 -1.46 -5.34 12.28
C ARG A 50 -0.50 -4.36 11.63
N LEU A 51 0.50 -4.93 10.95
CA LEU A 51 1.51 -4.13 10.26
C LEU A 51 1.00 -3.75 8.87
N ILE A 52 1.06 -2.46 8.56
CA ILE A 52 0.69 -1.93 7.25
C ILE A 52 1.96 -1.32 6.64
N TYR A 53 2.34 -1.85 5.49
CA TYR A 53 3.47 -1.37 4.71
C TYR A 53 2.96 -0.62 3.49
N TYR A 54 3.72 0.36 3.02
CA TYR A 54 3.49 0.98 1.72
C TYR A 54 4.79 1.24 0.99
N ILE A 55 4.77 1.16 -0.33
CA ILE A 55 5.90 1.59 -1.15
C ILE A 55 5.92 3.12 -1.15
N ARG A 56 7.00 3.70 -0.62
CA ARG A 56 7.19 5.15 -0.61
C ARG A 56 7.41 5.64 -2.03
N LYS A 57 6.60 6.60 -2.45
CA LYS A 57 6.71 7.25 -3.76
C LYS A 57 6.58 8.75 -3.59
N HIS A 58 7.28 9.46 -4.46
CA HIS A 58 7.15 10.89 -4.65
C HIS A 58 6.44 11.12 -5.97
N VAL A 59 5.33 11.83 -5.94
CA VAL A 59 4.55 12.14 -7.14
C VAL A 59 4.33 13.65 -7.24
N TYR A 60 4.23 14.14 -8.47
CA TYR A 60 3.87 15.53 -8.75
C TYR A 60 2.49 15.56 -9.40
N ILE A 61 1.52 16.18 -8.73
CA ILE A 61 0.15 16.33 -9.23
C ILE A 61 -0.13 17.82 -9.33
N LEU A 62 -0.42 18.31 -10.54
CA LEU A 62 -0.73 19.73 -10.80
C LEU A 62 0.32 20.70 -10.25
N GLY A 63 1.61 20.31 -10.29
CA GLY A 63 2.73 21.09 -9.77
C GLY A 63 3.00 20.96 -8.27
N TYR A 64 2.16 20.22 -7.53
CA TYR A 64 2.36 19.93 -6.11
C TYR A 64 3.12 18.62 -5.93
N HIS A 65 4.20 18.67 -5.14
CA HIS A 65 4.91 17.48 -4.69
C HIS A 65 4.13 16.82 -3.55
N ILE A 66 3.92 15.51 -3.66
CA ILE A 66 3.25 14.71 -2.64
C ILE A 66 4.20 13.56 -2.30
N ASP A 67 4.64 13.50 -1.05
CA ASP A 67 5.32 12.35 -0.47
C ASP A 67 4.29 11.41 0.17
N ALA A 68 4.32 10.13 -0.22
CA ALA A 68 3.49 9.10 0.40
C ALA A 68 3.60 9.09 1.93
N LYS A 69 4.77 9.41 2.48
CA LYS A 69 5.01 9.47 3.92
C LYS A 69 4.24 10.59 4.63
N GLU A 70 3.95 11.67 3.93
CA GLU A 70 3.18 12.80 4.45
C GLU A 70 1.68 12.60 4.23
N ALA A 71 1.30 11.85 3.19
CA ALA A 71 -0.08 11.60 2.81
C ALA A 71 -0.75 10.43 3.56
N LEU A 72 0.03 9.52 4.14
CA LEU A 72 -0.47 8.32 4.82
C LEU A 72 -0.32 8.41 6.35
N PRO A 73 -1.06 7.58 7.11
CA PRO A 73 -0.96 7.55 8.56
C PRO A 73 0.48 7.30 9.04
N PRO A 74 0.94 8.01 10.10
CA PRO A 74 2.34 8.01 10.52
C PRO A 74 2.81 6.69 11.12
N ASP A 75 1.87 5.85 11.58
CA ASP A 75 2.10 4.50 12.11
C ASP A 75 2.29 3.45 11.02
N TRP A 76 2.02 3.78 9.75
CA TRP A 76 2.25 2.88 8.62
C TRP A 76 3.73 2.93 8.21
N ILE A 77 4.25 1.78 7.78
CA ILE A 77 5.68 1.56 7.60
C ILE A 77 6.06 1.78 6.12
N PRO A 78 6.86 2.81 5.79
CA PRO A 78 7.37 2.97 4.43
C PRO A 78 8.37 1.88 4.09
N ILE A 79 8.24 1.34 2.89
CA ILE A 79 9.26 0.55 2.20
C ILE A 79 9.87 1.45 1.14
N GLU A 80 11.17 1.69 1.26
CA GLU A 80 11.95 2.38 0.23
C GLU A 80 12.11 1.43 -0.97
N GLU A 81 11.86 1.91 -2.20
CA GLU A 81 12.18 1.19 -3.44
C GLU A 81 13.44 1.78 -4.08
N PRO A 82 14.65 1.42 -3.60
CA PRO A 82 15.89 1.94 -4.19
C PRO A 82 16.04 1.55 -5.68
N TRP A 83 15.51 0.40 -6.10
CA TRP A 83 15.58 -0.04 -7.51
C TRP A 83 14.69 0.74 -8.48
N LEU A 84 13.65 1.44 -8.01
CA LEU A 84 12.75 2.21 -8.87
C LEU A 84 13.45 3.50 -9.36
N PHE A 85 14.28 4.10 -8.51
CA PHE A 85 15.11 5.25 -8.86
C PHE A 85 16.19 4.90 -9.89
N ASP A 86 16.83 3.74 -9.77
CA ASP A 86 17.84 3.26 -10.72
C ASP A 86 17.30 3.09 -12.15
N HIS A 87 16.02 2.73 -12.28
CA HIS A 87 15.39 2.54 -13.59
C HIS A 87 14.97 3.87 -14.23
N LEU A 88 14.59 4.88 -13.43
CA LEU A 88 14.21 6.20 -13.91
C LEU A 88 15.43 7.07 -14.28
N ILE A 89 16.56 6.93 -13.56
CA ILE A 89 17.80 7.66 -13.86
C ILE A 89 18.48 7.13 -15.13
N ARG A 90 18.36 5.83 -15.44
CA ARG A 90 18.95 5.23 -16.66
C ARG A 90 18.19 5.53 -17.95
N GLN A 91 17.04 6.18 -17.87
CA GLN A 91 16.22 6.55 -19.03
C GLN A 91 16.41 8.02 -19.46
N TYR A 92 17.26 8.77 -18.76
CA TYR A 92 17.72 10.12 -19.12
C TYR A 92 19.25 10.13 -19.26
#